data_AF-A0A958GCF2-F1
#
_entry.id   AF-A0A958GCF2-F1
#
_cell.length_a   1.000
_cell.length_b   1.000
_cell.length_c   1.000
_cell.angle_alpha   90.00
_cell.angle_beta   90.00
_cell.angle_gamma   90.00
#
_symmetry.space_group_name_H-M   'P 1'
#
loop_
_entity.id
_entity.type
_entity.pdbx_description
1 polymer ?
#
loop_
_entity_poly.entity_id
_entity_poly.type
_entity_poly.pdbx_seq_one_letter_code
_entity_poly.pdbx_strand_id
1 'polypeptide(L)'
;LCPDPEARIAEVEAIAPGVEVLATSPLSGRGKAELQALIHPGATCTFAGSSGVGKSTLINWLFGKDLQATAEISALHHKGKHTTTRRELFLL
;
A
#
# COMPACT_ATOMS: atom_id res chain seq x y z
N LEU A 1 -9.37 -9.59 -0.31
CA LEU A 1 -8.03 -10.24 -0.18
C LEU A 1 -7.79 -11.11 -1.40
N CYS A 2 -6.53 -11.28 -1.80
CA CYS A 2 -6.17 -12.10 -2.96
C CYS A 2 -6.14 -13.59 -2.56
N PRO A 3 -6.87 -14.48 -3.27
CA PRO A 3 -6.92 -15.91 -2.93
C PRO A 3 -5.68 -16.69 -3.37
N ASP A 4 -4.96 -16.22 -4.39
CA ASP A 4 -3.75 -16.84 -4.92
C ASP A 4 -2.68 -15.76 -5.20
N PRO A 5 -1.97 -15.31 -4.14
CA PRO A 5 -0.95 -14.29 -4.29
C PRO A 5 0.25 -14.75 -5.12
N GLU A 6 0.57 -16.04 -5.11
CA GLU A 6 1.69 -16.61 -5.87
C GLU A 6 1.45 -16.50 -7.38
N ALA A 7 0.24 -16.80 -7.87
CA ALA A 7 -0.12 -16.57 -9.26
C ALA A 7 -0.06 -15.08 -9.64
N ARG A 8 -0.50 -14.18 -8.74
CA ARG A 8 -0.39 -12.72 -8.99
C ARG A 8 1.06 -12.24 -9.03
N ILE A 9 1.92 -12.77 -8.17
CA ILE A 9 3.36 -12.45 -8.18
C ILE A 9 3.96 -12.83 -9.53
N ALA A 10 3.71 -14.06 -10.00
CA ALA A 10 4.22 -14.52 -11.30
C ALA A 10 3.74 -13.65 -12.48
N GLU A 11 2.48 -13.20 -12.44
CA GLU A 11 1.95 -12.25 -13.43
C GLU A 11 2.70 -10.91 -13.42
N VAL A 12 3.02 -10.37 -12.24
CA VAL A 12 3.76 -9.10 -12.09
C VAL A 12 5.21 -9.27 -12.53
N GLU A 13 5.88 -10.33 -12.10
CA GLU A 13 7.28 -10.62 -12.48
C GLU A 13 7.43 -10.78 -14.00
N ALA A 14 6.45 -11.41 -14.66
CA ALA A 14 6.46 -11.59 -16.11
C ALA A 14 6.40 -10.27 -16.88
N ILE A 15 5.71 -9.24 -16.36
CA ILE A 15 5.58 -7.93 -17.00
C ILE A 15 6.62 -6.91 -16.51
N ALA A 16 7.29 -7.18 -15.39
CA ALA A 16 8.30 -6.32 -14.79
C ALA A 16 9.57 -7.10 -14.39
N PRO A 17 10.35 -7.61 -15.37
CA PRO A 17 11.57 -8.36 -15.07
C PRO A 17 12.58 -7.53 -14.26
N GLY A 18 13.10 -8.11 -13.18
CA GLY A 18 14.09 -7.47 -12.32
C GLY A 18 13.51 -6.52 -11.26
N VAL A 19 12.19 -6.38 -11.19
CA VAL A 19 11.51 -5.67 -10.09
C VAL A 19 11.20 -6.66 -8.97
N GLU A 20 11.57 -6.31 -7.74
CA GLU A 20 11.20 -7.09 -6.55
C GLU A 20 9.69 -7.01 -6.32
N VAL A 21 9.04 -8.17 -6.21
CA VAL A 21 7.60 -8.27 -5.97
C VAL A 21 7.36 -8.85 -4.58
N LEU A 22 6.81 -8.03 -3.69
CA LEU A 22 6.50 -8.43 -2.32
C LEU A 22 4.98 -8.53 -2.10
N ALA A 23 4.49 -9.72 -1.80
CA ALA A 23 3.12 -9.89 -1.33
C ALA A 23 3.01 -9.56 0.16
N THR A 24 2.17 -8.58 0.49
CA THR A 24 1.89 -8.16 1.87
C THR A 24 0.44 -8.38 2.26
N SER A 25 0.18 -8.64 3.53
CA SER A 25 -1.19 -8.71 4.05
C SER A 25 -1.25 -8.20 5.49
N PRO A 26 -1.82 -7.01 5.73
CA PRO A 26 -2.02 -6.47 7.07
C PRO A 26 -2.79 -7.38 8.02
N LEU A 27 -3.71 -8.19 7.47
CA LEU A 27 -4.55 -9.11 8.24
C LEU A 27 -3.79 -10.34 8.75
N SER A 28 -2.84 -10.83 7.97
CA SER A 28 -2.03 -12.02 8.34
C SER A 28 -0.67 -11.66 8.92
N GLY A 29 -0.22 -10.41 8.79
CA GLY A 29 1.13 -10.00 9.13
C GLY A 29 2.18 -10.27 8.02
N ARG A 30 1.82 -10.98 6.94
CA ARG A 30 2.75 -11.36 5.85
C ARG A 30 3.43 -10.14 5.23
N GLY A 31 4.75 -10.23 5.03
CA GLY A 31 5.54 -9.25 4.30
C GLY A 31 5.89 -7.97 5.07
N LYS A 32 5.57 -7.90 6.37
CA LYS A 32 5.81 -6.67 7.16
C LYS A 32 7.29 -6.39 7.32
N ALA A 33 8.06 -7.39 7.74
CA ALA A 33 9.47 -7.24 8.05
C ALA A 33 10.27 -6.95 6.77
N GLU A 34 9.93 -7.63 5.68
CA GLU A 34 10.48 -7.43 4.36
C GLU A 34 10.20 -6.02 3.86
N LEU A 35 8.95 -5.53 3.99
CA LEU A 35 8.61 -4.16 3.59
C LEU A 35 9.32 -3.11 4.45
N GLN A 36 9.48 -3.35 5.75
CA GLN A 36 10.22 -2.47 6.65
C GLN A 36 11.72 -2.44 6.32
N ALA A 37 12.29 -3.58 5.92
CA ALA A 37 13.69 -3.68 5.54
C ALA A 37 14.02 -2.86 4.28
N LEU A 38 13.04 -2.64 3.40
CA LEU A 38 13.21 -1.78 2.21
C LEU A 38 13.25 -0.28 2.54
N ILE A 39 12.81 0.12 3.74
CA ILE A 39 12.74 1.53 4.14
C ILE A 39 13.88 1.83 5.10
N HIS A 40 15.02 2.24 4.55
CA HIS A 40 16.21 2.54 5.34
C HIS A 40 16.21 3.96 5.93
N PRO A 41 16.92 4.18 7.06
CA PRO A 41 17.13 5.53 7.58
C PRO A 41 17.67 6.49 6.51
N GLY A 42 17.05 7.66 6.38
CA GLY A 42 17.42 8.67 5.37
C GLY A 42 16.81 8.45 3.98
N ALA A 43 16.09 7.35 3.75
CA ALA A 43 15.35 7.13 2.50
C ALA A 43 13.97 7.80 2.55
N THR A 44 13.53 8.36 1.41
CA THR A 44 12.15 8.80 1.22
C THR A 44 11.45 7.84 0.27
N CYS A 45 10.45 7.12 0.75
CA CYS A 45 9.67 6.17 -0.05
C CYS A 45 8.28 6.74 -0.39
N THR A 46 7.74 6.36 -1.54
CA THR A 46 6.39 6.76 -1.97
C THR A 46 5.55 5.54 -2.30
N PHE A 47 4.30 5.51 -1.80
CA PHE A 47 3.30 4.51 -2.18
C PHE A 47 2.45 5.04 -3.35
N ALA A 48 2.51 4.37 -4.50
CA ALA A 48 1.75 4.72 -5.70
C ALA A 48 0.70 3.65 -6.05
N GLY A 49 -0.41 4.07 -6.66
CA GLY A 49 -1.50 3.18 -7.08
C GLY A 49 -2.87 3.86 -7.06
N SER A 50 -3.87 3.24 -7.69
CA SER A 50 -5.24 3.76 -7.78
C SER A 50 -5.87 4.07 -6.42
N SER A 51 -6.88 4.94 -6.39
CA SER A 51 -7.64 5.18 -5.15
C SER A 51 -8.33 3.89 -4.69
N GLY A 52 -8.42 3.67 -3.37
CA GLY A 52 -9.10 2.51 -2.80
C GLY A 52 -8.33 1.18 -2.80
N VAL A 53 -7.13 1.11 -3.38
CA VAL A 53 -6.33 -0.14 -3.40
C VAL A 53 -5.69 -0.53 -2.05
N GLY A 54 -5.86 0.28 -1.00
CA GLY A 54 -5.38 -0.02 0.35
C GLY A 54 -4.07 0.65 0.77
N LYS A 55 -3.57 1.67 0.05
CA LYS A 55 -2.31 2.37 0.40
C LYS A 55 -2.29 2.93 1.82
N SER A 56 -3.35 3.65 2.23
CA SER A 56 -3.44 4.23 3.58
C SER A 56 -3.49 3.17 4.68
N THR A 57 -4.18 2.05 4.42
CA THR A 57 -4.20 0.89 5.32
C THR A 57 -2.79 0.29 5.48
N LEU A 58 -2.04 0.15 4.39
CA LEU A 58 -0.67 -0.36 4.42
C LEU A 58 0.27 0.58 5.19
N ILE A 59 0.12 1.90 5.00
CA ILE A 59 0.87 2.92 5.75
C ILE A 59 0.56 2.83 7.25
N ASN A 60 -0.71 2.87 7.67
CA ASN A 60 -1.04 2.76 9.10
C ASN A 60 -0.49 1.46 9.72
N TRP A 61 -0.58 0.35 9.00
CA TRP A 61 -0.07 -0.94 9.44
C TRP A 61 1.45 -0.98 9.59
N LEU A 62 2.20 -0.32 8.69
CA LEU A 62 3.66 -0.20 8.78
C LEU A 62 4.09 0.59 10.01
N PHE A 63 3.42 1.71 10.29
CA PHE A 63 3.74 2.58 11.44
C PHE A 63 3.17 2.07 12.76
N GLY A 64 2.27 1.08 12.73
CA GLY A 64 1.55 0.60 13.91
C GLY A 64 0.69 1.68 14.57
N LYS A 65 0.26 2.68 13.80
CA LYS A 65 -0.49 3.86 14.25
C LYS A 65 -1.51 4.26 13.18
N ASP A 66 -2.65 4.80 13.60
CA ASP A 66 -3.65 5.38 12.70
C ASP A 66 -3.24 6.80 12.26
N LEU A 67 -2.26 6.87 11.35
CA LEU A 67 -1.73 8.14 10.83
C LEU A 67 -2.62 8.75 9.74
N GLN A 68 -3.32 7.91 8.97
CA GLN A 68 -4.28 8.32 7.96
C GLN A 68 -5.68 7.82 8.33
N ALA A 69 -6.70 8.67 8.14
CA ALA A 69 -8.08 8.24 8.26
C ALA A 69 -8.40 7.20 7.19
N THR A 70 -8.56 5.94 7.60
CA THR A 70 -9.05 4.86 6.73
C THR A 70 -10.56 4.75 6.89
N ALA A 71 -11.33 5.64 6.25
CA ALA A 71 -12.74 5.37 6.06
C ALA A 71 -12.88 4.27 4.98
N GLU A 72 -13.66 3.22 5.26
CA GLU A 72 -14.27 2.44 4.16
C GLU A 72 -14.92 3.44 3.21
N ILE A 73 -14.73 3.27 1.91
CA ILE A 73 -15.15 4.22 0.87
C ILE A 73 -16.60 4.64 1.15
N SER A 74 -16.78 5.83 1.73
CA SER A 74 -18.10 6.36 2.06
C SER A 74 -18.86 6.52 0.75
N ALA A 75 -19.96 5.77 0.62
CA ALA A 75 -20.87 5.75 -0.52
C ALA A 75 -21.66 7.07 -0.72
N LEU A 76 -21.14 8.21 -0.24
CA LEU A 76 -21.94 9.41 0.01
C LEU A 76 -21.52 10.68 -0.75
N HIS A 77 -20.68 10.59 -1.79
CA HIS A 77 -20.36 11.76 -2.60
C HIS A 77 -20.55 11.51 -4.11
N HIS A 78 -21.81 11.64 -4.53
CA HIS A 78 -22.25 11.75 -5.94
C HIS A 78 -22.09 13.17 -6.50
N LYS A 79 -20.91 13.78 -6.41
CA LYS A 79 -20.61 14.99 -7.21
C LYS A 79 -19.12 15.31 -7.28
N GLY A 80 -18.56 15.14 -8.48
CA GLY A 80 -17.52 16.02 -9.06
C GLY A 80 -16.13 15.99 -8.44
N LYS A 81 -15.20 15.35 -9.17
CA LYS A 81 -13.73 15.44 -9.05
C LYS A 81 -13.11 14.51 -8.01
N HIS A 82 -13.09 13.22 -8.35
CA HIS A 82 -12.14 12.28 -7.77
C HIS A 82 -10.71 12.70 -8.14
N THR A 83 -10.07 13.43 -7.25
CA THR A 83 -8.62 13.63 -7.25
C THR A 83 -8.16 13.37 -5.83
N THR A 84 -7.51 12.24 -5.58
CA THR A 84 -6.82 11.98 -4.32
C THR A 84 -5.53 12.80 -4.33
N THR A 85 -5.63 14.10 -4.05
CA THR A 85 -4.54 15.09 -4.09
C THR A 85 -3.87 15.29 -2.73
N ARG A 86 -3.97 14.36 -1.78
CA ARG A 86 -3.26 14.50 -0.50
C ARG A 86 -1.87 13.86 -0.63
N ARG A 87 -0.85 14.71 -0.82
CA ARG A 87 0.56 14.34 -0.64
C ARG A 87 0.88 14.54 0.83
N GLU A 88 1.17 13.45 1.53
CA GLU A 88 1.58 13.47 2.93
C GLU A 88 2.92 12.78 3.07
N LEU A 89 3.76 13.37 3.91
CA LEU A 89 5.03 12.78 4.30
C LEU A 89 4.92 12.41 5.78
N PHE A 90 5.26 11.17 6.08
CA PHE A 90 5.32 10.65 7.44
C PHE A 90 6.77 10.33 7.77
N LEU A 91 7.20 10.68 8.98
CA LEU A 91 8.53 10.36 9.48
C LEU A 91 8.46 9.04 10.27
N LEU A 92 9.18 8.02 9.79
CA LEU A 92 9.31 6.70 10.43
C LEU A 92 10.22 6.76 11.66
#